data_AF-A0A7R9BLP5-F1
#
_entry.id   AF-A0A7R9BLP5-F1
#
_cell.length_a   1.000
_cell.length_b   1.000
_cell.length_c   1.000
_cell.angle_alpha   90.00
_cell.angle_beta   90.00
_cell.angle_gamma   90.00
#
_symmetry.space_group_name_H-M   'P 1'
#
loop_
_entity.id
_entity.type
_entity.pdbx_description
1 polymer ?
#
loop_
_entity_poly.entity_id
_entity_poly.type
_entity_poly.pdbx_seq_one_letter_code
_entity_poly.pdbx_strand_id
1 'polypeptide(L)'
;MKSSDVSQCLEKIGQLWKDNFLVSFSGLINDWELAGFEKPQLDDSLDNHTAAFEEFLKERLIFEKRRANAVLDAKSDVVFLGKLLGENIPNLSPGELSVTAYQSSLTKRLENLQAEKEERLAKLKSLRDREQFAASQMGLDVSERDTSSVPSLEYLETYQTFVEGLERDLNERKTKFEDCRMRTLELVDALGERDSRRELLSVVLDGPSNQFVYSDDTLQQFYTYREQLKDMFESRLKIKSKLEESIRYWAKRLGVEEEYAIPIDQNCAKASTIDLFREMNEKLRQLKMSQLPTLLRKAREEIGEMWSSLMCAECEKQDFADQLRCKDYTEDLLEAHDAELRRLHTEREGKQEILDLLHSRAELVVAMKDIYDRENDPNRFRNRKAQMLVDDQEKARICKALPTHEAQILDRIKDWENRTSKSFLIGGKTFEQVLAEDVPKRARDLKHRRNCACCGGQKENDAKIAEVPKNNSLRGAVKESDKVVRGLNKPFSSSAMKRKAENTSAVHSKIMKTHH
;
A
#
# COMPACT_ATOMS: atom_id res chain seq x y z
N MET A 1 -10.13 74.06 -55.89
CA MET A 1 -10.34 75.24 -56.79
C MET A 1 -9.80 76.48 -56.10
N LYS A 2 -9.20 77.43 -56.83
CA LYS A 2 -8.60 78.63 -56.22
C LYS A 2 -9.70 79.59 -55.74
N SER A 3 -9.50 80.20 -54.56
CA SER A 3 -10.46 81.13 -53.92
C SER A 3 -11.00 82.21 -54.87
N SER A 4 -10.16 82.70 -55.79
CA SER A 4 -10.49 83.70 -56.81
C SER A 4 -11.68 83.32 -57.72
N ASP A 5 -11.78 82.06 -58.17
CA ASP A 5 -12.83 81.65 -59.13
C ASP A 5 -14.21 81.59 -58.45
N VAL A 6 -14.23 81.19 -57.17
CA VAL A 6 -15.46 81.09 -56.38
C VAL A 6 -15.99 82.49 -56.07
N SER A 7 -15.12 83.44 -55.69
CA SER A 7 -15.49 84.83 -55.47
C SER A 7 -16.11 85.48 -56.72
N GLN A 8 -15.49 85.32 -57.89
CA GLN A 8 -16.04 85.87 -59.14
C GLN A 8 -17.38 85.25 -59.55
N CYS A 9 -17.60 83.96 -59.29
CA CYS A 9 -18.89 83.33 -59.52
C CYS A 9 -19.96 83.82 -58.53
N LEU A 10 -19.61 84.02 -57.25
CA LEU A 10 -20.52 84.56 -56.24
C LEU A 10 -20.90 86.03 -56.52
N GLU A 11 -19.95 86.86 -56.97
CA GLU A 11 -20.22 88.23 -57.42
C GLU A 11 -21.19 88.25 -58.60
N LYS A 12 -20.99 87.40 -59.61
CA LYS A 12 -21.91 87.27 -60.76
C LYS A 12 -23.31 86.82 -60.33
N ILE A 13 -23.41 85.85 -59.42
CA ILE A 13 -24.71 85.39 -58.89
C ILE A 13 -25.39 86.49 -58.07
N GLY A 14 -24.64 87.21 -57.22
CA GLY A 14 -25.16 88.34 -56.45
C GLY A 14 -25.65 89.48 -57.34
N GLN A 15 -24.95 89.77 -58.43
CA GLN A 15 -25.37 90.75 -59.42
C GLN A 15 -26.66 90.30 -60.16
N LEU A 16 -26.73 89.03 -60.61
CA LEU A 16 -27.95 88.48 -61.20
C LEU A 16 -29.15 88.48 -60.23
N TRP A 17 -28.91 88.20 -58.95
CA TRP A 17 -29.94 88.29 -57.90
C TRP A 17 -30.43 89.72 -57.73
N LYS A 18 -29.50 90.69 -57.65
CA LYS A 18 -29.83 92.11 -57.56
C LYS A 18 -30.65 92.59 -58.77
N ASP A 19 -30.21 92.26 -59.98
CA ASP A 19 -30.86 92.70 -61.21
C ASP A 19 -32.26 92.07 -61.35
N ASN A 20 -32.40 90.77 -61.07
CA ASN A 20 -33.68 90.07 -61.12
C ASN A 20 -34.64 90.50 -59.98
N PHE A 21 -34.10 90.80 -58.79
CA PHE A 21 -34.88 91.37 -57.69
C PHE A 21 -35.41 92.75 -58.08
N LEU A 22 -34.56 93.65 -58.62
CA LEU A 22 -34.97 94.98 -59.05
C LEU A 22 -36.05 94.93 -60.15
N VAL A 23 -35.92 94.02 -61.13
CA VAL A 23 -36.95 93.82 -62.17
C VAL A 23 -38.26 93.31 -61.55
N SER A 24 -38.21 92.23 -60.76
CA SER A 24 -39.40 91.65 -60.14
C SER A 24 -40.11 92.62 -59.20
N PHE A 25 -39.33 93.38 -58.42
CA PHE A 25 -39.81 94.38 -57.48
C PHE A 25 -40.39 95.61 -58.20
N SER A 26 -39.82 96.02 -59.35
CA SER A 26 -40.44 97.07 -60.18
C SER A 26 -41.77 96.64 -60.78
N GLY A 27 -41.93 95.35 -61.13
CA GLY A 27 -43.22 94.77 -61.52
C GLY A 27 -44.25 94.83 -60.39
N LEU A 28 -43.84 94.42 -59.19
CA LEU A 28 -44.69 94.46 -57.99
C LEU A 28 -45.16 95.88 -57.63
N ILE A 29 -44.29 96.88 -57.76
CA ILE A 29 -44.66 98.30 -57.59
C ILE A 29 -45.75 98.71 -58.60
N ASN A 30 -45.56 98.39 -59.89
CA ASN A 30 -46.54 98.72 -60.93
C ASN A 30 -47.90 98.06 -60.66
N ASP A 31 -47.91 96.80 -60.21
CA ASP A 31 -49.13 96.08 -59.86
C ASP A 31 -49.83 96.69 -58.63
N TRP A 32 -49.07 97.18 -57.64
CA TRP A 32 -49.62 97.91 -56.48
C TRP A 32 -50.17 99.29 -56.84
N GLU A 33 -49.52 100.03 -57.74
CA GLU A 33 -50.03 101.29 -58.28
C GLU A 33 -51.34 101.08 -59.04
N LEU A 34 -51.46 100.00 -59.83
CA LEU A 34 -52.69 99.63 -60.54
C LEU A 34 -53.82 99.16 -59.61
N ALA A 35 -53.50 98.53 -58.48
CA ALA A 35 -54.47 98.07 -57.49
C ALA A 35 -55.00 99.19 -56.56
N GLY A 36 -54.36 100.37 -56.55
CA GLY A 36 -54.85 101.55 -55.82
C GLY A 36 -54.62 101.53 -54.31
N PHE A 37 -53.58 100.82 -53.84
CA PHE A 37 -53.19 100.83 -52.43
C PHE A 37 -52.73 102.23 -51.97
N GLU A 38 -53.02 102.60 -50.72
CA GLU A 38 -52.56 103.89 -50.18
C GLU A 38 -51.08 103.83 -49.81
N LYS A 39 -50.36 104.96 -49.95
CA LYS A 39 -48.91 105.03 -49.68
C LYS A 39 -48.46 104.39 -48.36
N PRO A 40 -49.14 104.59 -47.19
CA PRO A 40 -48.74 103.93 -45.95
C PRO A 40 -48.75 102.40 -46.04
N GLN A 41 -49.69 101.83 -46.81
CA GLN A 41 -49.81 100.39 -47.00
C GLN A 41 -48.71 99.82 -47.89
N LEU A 42 -48.22 100.59 -48.88
CA LEU A 42 -47.03 100.22 -49.65
C LEU A 42 -45.77 100.31 -48.79
N ASP A 43 -45.59 101.39 -48.03
CA ASP A 43 -44.42 101.59 -47.16
C ASP A 43 -44.37 100.46 -46.09
N ASP A 44 -45.50 100.14 -45.43
CA ASP A 44 -45.62 99.00 -44.50
C ASP A 44 -45.31 97.65 -45.18
N SER A 45 -45.81 97.40 -46.39
CA SER A 45 -45.56 96.16 -47.13
C SER A 45 -44.09 96.01 -47.53
N LEU A 46 -43.45 97.11 -47.93
CA LEU A 46 -42.04 97.17 -48.29
C LEU A 46 -41.13 96.94 -47.08
N ASP A 47 -41.43 97.56 -45.94
CA ASP A 47 -40.70 97.34 -44.70
C ASP A 47 -40.84 95.88 -44.24
N ASN A 48 -42.03 95.28 -44.34
CA ASN A 48 -42.25 93.86 -44.04
C ASN A 48 -41.44 92.92 -44.96
N HIS A 49 -41.41 93.15 -46.27
CA HIS A 49 -40.61 92.35 -47.20
C HIS A 49 -39.10 92.53 -47.00
N THR A 50 -38.66 93.76 -46.70
CA THR A 50 -37.25 94.07 -46.42
C THR A 50 -36.81 93.40 -45.11
N ALA A 51 -37.63 93.48 -44.06
CA ALA A 51 -37.40 92.81 -42.79
C ALA A 51 -37.32 91.29 -42.95
N ALA A 52 -38.21 90.66 -43.74
CA ALA A 52 -38.17 89.22 -44.02
C ALA A 52 -36.89 88.79 -44.77
N PHE A 53 -36.40 89.59 -45.72
CA PHE A 53 -35.14 89.32 -46.41
C PHE A 53 -33.93 89.51 -45.49
N GLU A 54 -33.91 90.55 -44.66
CA GLU A 54 -32.90 90.72 -43.62
C GLU A 54 -32.90 89.56 -42.61
N GLU A 55 -34.08 89.09 -42.19
CA GLU A 55 -34.23 87.95 -41.28
C GLU A 55 -33.66 86.68 -41.92
N PHE A 56 -34.02 86.37 -43.16
CA PHE A 56 -33.42 85.26 -43.91
C PHE A 56 -31.89 85.34 -43.99
N LEU A 57 -31.31 86.52 -44.25
CA LEU A 57 -29.86 86.70 -44.28
C LEU A 57 -29.23 86.57 -42.88
N LYS A 58 -29.88 87.07 -41.83
CA LYS A 58 -29.45 86.92 -40.42
C LYS A 58 -29.47 85.44 -40.03
N GLU A 59 -30.56 84.72 -40.30
CA GLU A 59 -30.68 83.27 -40.09
C GLU A 59 -29.58 82.50 -40.82
N ARG A 60 -29.35 82.79 -42.12
CA ARG A 60 -28.31 82.11 -42.91
C ARG A 60 -26.91 82.39 -42.35
N LEU A 61 -26.62 83.61 -41.93
CA LEU A 61 -25.35 83.96 -41.30
C LEU A 61 -25.18 83.26 -39.94
N ILE A 62 -26.25 83.14 -39.15
CA ILE A 62 -26.26 82.39 -37.88
C ILE A 62 -26.02 80.90 -38.14
N PHE A 63 -26.64 80.32 -39.17
CA PHE A 63 -26.43 78.92 -39.58
C PHE A 63 -24.97 78.66 -39.95
N GLU A 64 -24.36 79.53 -40.76
CA GLU A 64 -22.95 79.38 -41.15
C GLU A 64 -21.98 79.56 -39.96
N LYS A 65 -22.25 80.51 -39.06
CA LYS A 65 -21.48 80.67 -37.81
C LYS A 65 -21.59 79.43 -36.91
N ARG A 66 -22.80 78.89 -36.72
CA ARG A 66 -23.03 77.64 -35.96
C ARG A 66 -22.27 76.47 -36.59
N ARG A 67 -22.27 76.36 -37.92
CA ARG A 67 -21.53 75.32 -38.64
C ARG A 67 -20.01 75.44 -38.47
N ALA A 68 -19.47 76.66 -38.55
CA ALA A 68 -18.05 76.91 -38.32
C ALA A 68 -17.62 76.56 -36.88
N ASN A 69 -18.43 76.94 -35.89
CA ASN A 69 -18.18 76.58 -34.49
C ASN A 69 -18.23 75.06 -34.28
N ALA A 70 -19.27 74.37 -34.79
CA ALA A 70 -19.38 72.91 -34.65
C ALA A 70 -18.19 72.15 -35.29
N VAL A 71 -17.58 72.69 -36.36
CA VAL A 71 -16.35 72.14 -36.95
C VAL A 71 -15.12 72.39 -36.07
N LEU A 72 -15.04 73.54 -35.39
CA LEU A 72 -14.01 73.83 -34.39
C LEU A 72 -14.13 72.91 -33.17
N ASP A 73 -15.34 72.79 -32.62
CA ASP A 73 -15.65 71.97 -31.45
C ASP A 73 -15.33 70.49 -31.73
N ALA A 74 -15.82 69.94 -32.86
CA ALA A 74 -15.50 68.58 -33.29
C ALA A 74 -13.98 68.37 -33.53
N LYS A 75 -13.26 69.40 -34.00
CA LYS A 75 -11.80 69.33 -34.14
C LYS A 75 -11.09 69.30 -32.78
N SER A 76 -11.53 70.08 -31.79
CA SER A 76 -10.98 69.99 -30.43
C SER A 76 -11.28 68.64 -29.78
N ASP A 77 -12.50 68.12 -29.94
CA ASP A 77 -12.92 66.85 -29.35
C ASP A 77 -12.15 65.66 -29.94
N VAL A 78 -11.96 65.63 -31.26
CA VAL A 78 -11.11 64.63 -31.92
C VAL A 78 -9.67 64.69 -31.38
N VAL A 79 -9.07 65.88 -31.26
CA VAL A 79 -7.70 66.03 -30.71
C VAL A 79 -7.63 65.63 -29.24
N PHE A 80 -8.66 65.93 -28.44
CA PHE A 80 -8.73 65.55 -27.03
C PHE A 80 -8.84 64.04 -26.85
N LEU A 81 -9.79 63.38 -27.55
CA LEU A 81 -9.97 61.93 -27.49
C LEU A 81 -8.77 61.18 -28.06
N GLY A 82 -8.15 61.66 -29.14
CA GLY A 82 -6.92 61.08 -29.68
C GLY A 82 -5.79 61.04 -28.65
N LYS A 83 -5.53 62.18 -27.99
CA LYS A 83 -4.54 62.26 -26.90
C LYS A 83 -4.88 61.31 -25.74
N LEU A 84 -6.15 61.21 -25.36
CA LEU A 84 -6.62 60.33 -24.29
C LEU A 84 -6.45 58.84 -24.65
N LEU A 85 -6.60 58.48 -25.94
CA LEU A 85 -6.42 57.11 -26.44
C LEU A 85 -4.95 56.75 -26.75
N GLY A 86 -4.03 57.73 -26.69
CA GLY A 86 -2.62 57.57 -27.04
C GLY A 86 -2.32 57.69 -28.54
N GLU A 87 -3.30 58.10 -29.35
CA GLU A 87 -3.10 58.32 -30.78
C GLU A 87 -2.46 59.68 -31.09
N ASN A 88 -1.45 59.67 -31.96
CA ASN A 88 -0.88 60.89 -32.51
C ASN A 88 -1.70 61.34 -33.74
N ILE A 89 -2.81 62.06 -33.50
CA ILE A 89 -3.67 62.56 -34.58
C ILE A 89 -2.95 63.69 -35.34
N PRO A 90 -2.63 63.52 -36.64
CA PRO A 90 -2.04 64.59 -37.43
C PRO A 90 -3.01 65.77 -37.53
N ASN A 91 -2.47 66.99 -37.60
CA ASN A 91 -3.29 68.20 -37.65
C ASN A 91 -4.18 68.20 -38.90
N LEU A 92 -5.45 67.83 -38.70
CA LEU A 92 -6.48 67.77 -39.74
C LEU A 92 -6.67 69.17 -40.34
N SER A 93 -5.99 69.44 -41.44
CA SER A 93 -6.19 70.63 -42.26
C SER A 93 -7.41 70.40 -43.17
N PRO A 94 -8.24 71.43 -43.45
CA PRO A 94 -9.35 71.31 -44.40
C PRO A 94 -8.93 70.84 -45.81
N GLY A 95 -7.66 71.05 -46.19
CA GLY A 95 -7.12 70.57 -47.46
C GLY A 95 -7.88 71.12 -48.66
N GLU A 96 -8.24 70.25 -49.61
CA GLU A 96 -9.09 70.58 -50.76
C GLU A 96 -10.57 70.23 -50.56
N LEU A 97 -10.96 69.75 -49.36
CA LEU A 97 -12.31 69.26 -49.09
C LEU A 97 -13.31 70.42 -48.94
N SER A 98 -14.56 70.18 -49.35
CA SER A 98 -15.66 71.09 -49.00
C SER A 98 -15.88 71.09 -47.49
N VAL A 99 -16.38 72.21 -46.95
CA VAL A 99 -16.69 72.34 -45.50
C VAL A 99 -17.62 71.22 -45.02
N THR A 100 -18.57 70.78 -45.86
CA THR A 100 -19.47 69.65 -45.54
C THR A 100 -18.73 68.31 -45.51
N ALA A 101 -17.87 68.01 -46.50
CA ALA A 101 -17.11 66.76 -46.52
C ALA A 101 -16.10 66.69 -45.36
N TYR A 102 -15.45 67.81 -45.05
CA TYR A 102 -14.55 67.93 -43.90
C TYR A 102 -15.30 67.74 -42.57
N GLN A 103 -16.46 68.38 -42.40
CA GLN A 103 -17.32 68.20 -41.22
C GLN A 103 -17.75 66.73 -41.05
N SER A 104 -18.27 66.08 -42.10
CA SER A 104 -18.64 64.66 -42.05
C SER A 104 -17.45 63.74 -41.72
N SER A 105 -16.24 64.09 -42.20
CA SER A 105 -15.02 63.32 -41.88
C SER A 105 -14.60 63.47 -40.41
N LEU A 106 -14.76 64.65 -39.82
CA LEU A 106 -14.52 64.89 -38.40
C LEU A 106 -15.54 64.17 -37.54
N THR A 107 -16.84 64.27 -37.86
CA THR A 107 -17.90 63.55 -37.12
C THR A 107 -17.66 62.04 -37.14
N LYS A 108 -17.37 61.45 -38.30
CA LYS A 108 -17.06 60.01 -38.39
C LYS A 108 -15.79 59.63 -37.62
N ARG A 109 -14.76 60.48 -37.58
CA ARG A 109 -13.57 60.20 -36.75
C ARG A 109 -13.89 60.31 -35.26
N LEU A 110 -14.73 61.25 -34.86
CA LEU A 110 -15.18 61.40 -33.48
C LEU A 110 -15.98 60.17 -33.02
N GLU A 111 -16.95 59.72 -33.83
CA GLU A 111 -17.73 58.48 -33.61
C GLU A 111 -16.80 57.27 -33.42
N ASN A 112 -15.81 57.09 -34.28
CA ASN A 112 -14.85 55.99 -34.18
C ASN A 112 -14.02 56.06 -32.88
N LEU A 113 -13.56 57.24 -32.45
CA LEU A 113 -12.78 57.41 -31.22
C LEU A 113 -13.64 57.24 -29.96
N GLN A 114 -14.92 57.63 -30.01
CA GLN A 114 -15.88 57.38 -28.96
C GLN A 114 -16.16 55.87 -28.82
N ALA A 115 -16.40 55.18 -29.93
CA ALA A 115 -16.58 53.72 -29.94
C ALA A 115 -15.35 52.98 -29.39
N GLU A 116 -14.13 53.36 -29.80
CA GLU A 116 -12.91 52.75 -29.27
C GLU A 116 -12.73 53.01 -27.76
N LYS A 117 -13.03 54.22 -27.28
CA LYS A 117 -13.02 54.53 -25.84
C LYS A 117 -14.01 53.64 -25.08
N GLU A 118 -15.22 53.50 -25.60
CA GLU A 118 -16.26 52.66 -24.99
C GLU A 118 -15.87 51.17 -24.98
N GLU A 119 -15.28 50.67 -26.07
CA GLU A 119 -14.75 49.30 -26.16
C GLU A 119 -13.62 49.05 -25.14
N ARG A 120 -12.64 49.95 -25.05
CA ARG A 120 -11.53 49.84 -24.08
C ARG A 120 -12.02 49.86 -22.63
N LEU A 121 -13.01 50.70 -22.30
CA LEU A 121 -13.62 50.76 -20.97
C LEU A 121 -14.48 49.52 -20.66
N ALA A 122 -15.26 49.02 -21.63
CA ALA A 122 -16.04 47.79 -21.50
C ALA A 122 -15.13 46.57 -21.30
N LYS A 123 -14.02 46.48 -22.04
CA LYS A 123 -13.00 45.44 -21.86
C LYS A 123 -12.34 45.51 -20.48
N LEU A 124 -11.98 46.71 -20.01
CA LEU A 124 -11.43 46.91 -18.66
C LEU A 124 -12.41 46.43 -17.58
N LYS A 125 -13.70 46.79 -17.69
CA LYS A 125 -14.74 46.35 -16.76
C LYS A 125 -14.87 44.83 -16.75
N SER A 126 -14.98 44.19 -17.92
CA SER A 126 -15.08 42.73 -18.01
C SER A 126 -13.88 42.01 -17.40
N LEU A 127 -12.67 42.54 -17.59
CA LEU A 127 -11.46 41.99 -16.95
C LEU A 127 -11.43 42.19 -15.42
N ARG A 128 -11.98 43.31 -14.91
CA ARG A 128 -12.15 43.54 -13.46
C ARG A 128 -13.18 42.60 -12.84
N ASP A 129 -14.33 42.41 -13.48
CA ASP A 129 -15.38 41.49 -13.01
C ASP A 129 -14.82 40.06 -12.93
N ARG A 130 -13.99 39.65 -13.90
CA ARG A 130 -13.26 38.37 -13.91
C ARG A 130 -12.18 38.27 -12.82
N GLU A 131 -11.33 39.31 -12.66
CA GLU A 131 -10.32 39.38 -11.59
C GLU A 131 -10.98 39.24 -10.21
N GLN A 132 -12.03 40.02 -9.95
CA GLN A 132 -12.73 40.03 -8.66
C GLN A 132 -13.43 38.69 -8.38
N PHE A 133 -14.04 38.06 -9.38
CA PHE A 133 -14.59 36.72 -9.24
C PHE A 133 -13.51 35.67 -8.93
N ALA A 134 -12.39 35.68 -9.68
CA ALA A 134 -11.33 34.70 -9.47
C ALA A 134 -10.61 34.90 -8.12
N ALA A 135 -10.35 36.14 -7.73
CA ALA A 135 -9.71 36.49 -6.47
C ALA A 135 -10.59 36.18 -5.25
N SER A 136 -11.88 36.54 -5.28
CA SER A 136 -12.81 36.21 -4.19
C SER A 136 -12.98 34.69 -4.02
N GLN A 137 -13.00 33.93 -5.11
CA GLN A 137 -12.96 32.47 -5.08
C GLN A 137 -11.66 31.88 -4.52
N MET A 138 -10.55 32.63 -4.51
CA MET A 138 -9.28 32.25 -3.89
C MET A 138 -9.05 32.90 -2.52
N GLY A 139 -10.00 33.67 -1.99
CA GLY A 139 -9.84 34.41 -0.73
C GLY A 139 -8.78 35.52 -0.79
N LEU A 140 -8.52 36.09 -1.96
CA LEU A 140 -7.60 37.20 -2.18
C LEU A 140 -8.36 38.53 -2.22
N ASP A 141 -7.88 39.53 -1.47
CA ASP A 141 -8.39 40.90 -1.55
C ASP A 141 -7.90 41.59 -2.84
N VAL A 142 -8.84 42.15 -3.60
CA VAL A 142 -8.54 42.99 -4.77
C VAL A 142 -8.71 44.45 -4.37
N SER A 143 -7.62 45.22 -4.38
CA SER A 143 -7.69 46.67 -4.16
C SER A 143 -8.53 47.36 -5.24
N GLU A 144 -9.39 48.29 -4.82
CA GLU A 144 -10.10 49.18 -5.74
C GLU A 144 -9.08 49.96 -6.59
N ARG A 145 -9.18 49.83 -7.92
CA ARG A 145 -8.39 50.62 -8.87
C ARG A 145 -9.33 51.53 -9.65
N ASP A 146 -8.87 52.74 -9.95
CA ASP A 146 -9.64 53.73 -10.70
C ASP A 146 -10.12 53.15 -12.05
N THR A 147 -11.43 53.21 -12.29
CA THR A 147 -12.11 52.74 -13.50
C THR A 147 -12.49 53.88 -14.45
N SER A 148 -12.26 55.14 -14.05
CA SER A 148 -12.64 56.33 -14.83
C SER A 148 -11.62 56.70 -15.92
N SER A 149 -10.36 56.28 -15.75
CA SER A 149 -9.30 56.52 -16.72
C SER A 149 -9.35 55.52 -17.89
N VAL A 150 -9.17 56.03 -19.11
CA VAL A 150 -9.13 55.21 -20.33
C VAL A 150 -7.78 54.49 -20.42
N PRO A 151 -7.73 53.14 -20.48
CA PRO A 151 -6.47 52.41 -20.52
C PRO A 151 -5.81 52.43 -21.91
N SER A 152 -4.50 52.21 -21.94
CA SER A 152 -3.77 51.89 -23.18
C SER A 152 -4.04 50.45 -23.62
N LEU A 153 -3.83 50.15 -24.90
CA LEU A 153 -3.96 48.80 -25.44
C LEU A 153 -2.97 47.82 -24.78
N GLU A 154 -1.70 48.23 -24.61
CA GLU A 154 -0.67 47.46 -23.91
C GLU A 154 -1.05 47.15 -22.45
N TYR A 155 -1.67 48.10 -21.74
CA TYR A 155 -2.20 47.85 -20.39
C TYR A 155 -3.35 46.83 -20.44
N LEU A 156 -4.26 46.92 -21.41
CA LEU A 156 -5.36 45.96 -21.56
C LEU A 156 -4.87 44.55 -21.90
N GLU A 157 -3.81 44.41 -22.70
CA GLU A 157 -3.20 43.10 -23.05
C GLU A 157 -2.45 42.49 -21.86
N THR A 158 -1.60 43.27 -21.19
CA THR A 158 -0.89 42.80 -19.98
C THR A 158 -1.86 42.47 -18.85
N TYR A 159 -2.90 43.27 -18.64
CA TYR A 159 -3.93 42.98 -17.64
C TYR A 159 -4.81 41.78 -18.04
N GLN A 160 -5.09 41.57 -19.33
CA GLN A 160 -5.79 40.37 -19.81
C GLN A 160 -4.97 39.10 -19.52
N THR A 161 -3.68 39.08 -19.85
CA THR A 161 -2.81 37.91 -19.57
C THR A 161 -2.65 37.63 -18.07
N PHE A 162 -2.67 38.67 -17.23
CA PHE A 162 -2.72 38.53 -15.77
C PHE A 162 -4.02 37.85 -15.29
N VAL A 163 -5.19 38.31 -15.76
CA VAL A 163 -6.50 37.73 -15.38
C VAL A 163 -6.63 36.28 -15.88
N GLU A 164 -6.17 35.99 -17.09
CA GLU A 164 -6.12 34.62 -17.63
C GLU A 164 -5.13 33.72 -16.87
N GLY A 165 -4.09 34.30 -16.25
CA GLY A 165 -3.23 33.62 -15.28
C GLY A 165 -3.97 33.27 -14.00
N LEU A 166 -4.63 34.26 -13.40
CA LEU A 166 -5.40 34.12 -12.16
C LEU A 166 -6.53 33.08 -12.27
N GLU A 167 -7.23 33.05 -13.41
CA GLU A 167 -8.26 32.05 -13.71
C GLU A 167 -7.69 30.63 -13.89
N ARG A 168 -6.49 30.52 -14.49
CA ARG A 168 -5.79 29.24 -14.65
C ARG A 168 -5.39 28.67 -13.29
N ASP A 169 -4.82 29.51 -12.41
CA ASP A 169 -4.41 29.13 -11.07
C ASP A 169 -5.61 28.71 -10.21
N LEU A 170 -6.74 29.41 -10.31
CA LEU A 170 -8.02 29.01 -9.69
C LEU A 170 -8.50 27.66 -10.23
N ASN A 171 -8.44 27.44 -11.54
CA ASN A 171 -8.86 26.17 -12.14
C ASN A 171 -7.94 25.01 -11.70
N GLU A 172 -6.63 25.23 -11.61
CA GLU A 172 -5.70 24.25 -11.05
C GLU A 172 -5.98 23.95 -9.57
N ARG A 173 -6.24 24.98 -8.74
CA ARG A 173 -6.65 24.79 -7.33
C ARG A 173 -7.91 23.95 -7.24
N LYS A 174 -8.93 24.25 -8.08
CA LYS A 174 -10.18 23.49 -8.17
C LYS A 174 -9.94 22.03 -8.53
N THR A 175 -9.19 21.75 -9.59
CA THR A 175 -8.87 20.38 -10.01
C THR A 175 -8.12 19.62 -8.91
N LYS A 176 -7.05 20.20 -8.35
CA LYS A 176 -6.24 19.59 -7.28
C LYS A 176 -7.07 19.32 -6.01
N PHE A 177 -7.99 20.22 -5.66
CA PHE A 177 -8.91 20.04 -4.54
C PHE A 177 -9.89 18.89 -4.79
N GLU A 178 -10.55 18.82 -5.95
CA GLU A 178 -11.50 17.74 -6.27
C GLU A 178 -10.84 16.36 -6.28
N ASP A 179 -9.67 16.26 -6.92
CA ASP A 179 -8.80 15.08 -6.90
C ASP A 179 -8.43 14.64 -5.48
N CYS A 180 -8.24 15.60 -4.57
CA CYS A 180 -7.94 15.36 -3.17
C CYS A 180 -9.21 14.99 -2.39
N ARG A 181 -10.35 15.60 -2.70
CA ARG A 181 -11.68 15.33 -2.12
C ARG A 181 -12.10 13.90 -2.35
N MET A 182 -12.04 13.42 -3.60
CA MET A 182 -12.36 12.02 -3.94
C MET A 182 -11.52 11.03 -3.13
N ARG A 183 -10.19 11.20 -3.11
CA ARG A 183 -9.28 10.33 -2.34
C ARG A 183 -9.48 10.42 -0.83
N THR A 184 -10.00 11.55 -0.33
CA THR A 184 -10.32 11.73 1.09
C THR A 184 -11.62 11.00 1.46
N LEU A 185 -12.63 11.04 0.60
CA LEU A 185 -13.87 10.27 0.76
C LEU A 185 -13.59 8.75 0.76
N GLU A 186 -12.74 8.26 -0.14
CA GLU A 186 -12.28 6.87 -0.16
C GLU A 186 -11.63 6.44 1.17
N LEU A 187 -10.79 7.30 1.77
CA LEU A 187 -10.17 7.05 3.07
C LEU A 187 -11.21 7.04 4.21
N VAL A 188 -12.14 8.00 4.24
CA VAL A 188 -13.22 8.05 5.24
C VAL A 188 -14.08 6.79 5.19
N ASP A 189 -14.41 6.30 3.99
CA ASP A 189 -15.18 5.08 3.77
C ASP A 189 -14.43 3.82 4.22
N ALA A 190 -13.15 3.72 3.89
CA ALA A 190 -12.29 2.61 4.30
C ALA A 190 -12.06 2.54 5.82
N LEU A 191 -12.06 3.72 6.48
CA LEU A 191 -11.97 3.87 7.93
C LEU A 191 -13.33 3.71 8.64
N GLY A 192 -14.44 3.88 7.93
CA GLY A 192 -15.81 3.83 8.50
C GLY A 192 -16.20 5.08 9.30
N GLU A 193 -15.54 6.23 9.08
CA GLU A 193 -15.64 7.42 9.94
C GLU A 193 -16.68 8.45 9.42
N ARG A 194 -17.71 8.00 8.69
CA ARG A 194 -18.71 8.88 8.07
C ARG A 194 -19.48 9.75 9.08
N ASP A 195 -19.64 9.28 10.31
CA ASP A 195 -20.39 10.01 11.35
C ASP A 195 -19.48 10.87 12.24
N SER A 196 -18.17 10.63 12.21
CA SER A 196 -17.13 11.38 12.92
C SER A 196 -16.76 12.72 12.23
N ARG A 197 -17.57 13.18 11.27
CA ARG A 197 -17.35 14.42 10.49
C ARG A 197 -17.37 15.63 11.43
N ARG A 198 -16.21 16.26 11.62
CA ARG A 198 -16.10 17.61 12.21
C ARG A 198 -16.98 18.55 11.36
N GLU A 199 -17.75 19.44 11.98
CA GLU A 199 -18.80 20.24 11.30
C GLU A 199 -18.27 21.13 10.15
N LEU A 200 -16.98 21.52 10.18
CA LEU A 200 -16.31 22.20 9.06
C LEU A 200 -16.15 21.30 7.82
N LEU A 201 -15.93 20.00 8.00
CA LEU A 201 -15.56 19.08 6.92
C LEU A 201 -16.76 18.45 6.22
N SER A 202 -17.94 18.39 6.83
CA SER A 202 -19.17 18.05 6.10
C SER A 202 -19.47 19.08 5.01
N VAL A 203 -19.30 20.38 5.29
CA VAL A 203 -19.47 21.45 4.29
C VAL A 203 -18.44 21.35 3.16
N VAL A 204 -17.20 20.97 3.47
CA VAL A 204 -16.10 20.83 2.48
C VAL A 204 -16.27 19.57 1.61
N LEU A 205 -16.73 18.47 2.20
CA LEU A 205 -16.85 17.17 1.52
C LEU A 205 -18.19 17.04 0.77
N ASP A 206 -19.30 17.41 1.42
CA ASP A 206 -20.67 17.23 0.92
C ASP A 206 -21.25 18.49 0.24
N GLY A 207 -20.59 19.65 0.38
CA GLY A 207 -21.04 20.91 -0.21
C GLY A 207 -20.79 21.04 -1.72
N PRO A 208 -21.56 21.91 -2.41
CA PRO A 208 -21.39 22.13 -3.85
C PRO A 208 -20.15 22.98 -4.13
N SER A 209 -19.29 22.50 -5.05
CA SER A 209 -17.97 23.08 -5.34
C SER A 209 -17.98 24.54 -5.86
N ASN A 210 -19.15 25.08 -6.20
CA ASN A 210 -19.33 26.47 -6.63
C ASN A 210 -19.45 27.48 -5.47
N GLN A 211 -19.66 27.03 -4.24
CA GLN A 211 -19.74 27.88 -3.04
C GLN A 211 -18.47 27.85 -2.18
N PHE A 212 -17.51 26.98 -2.51
CA PHE A 212 -16.27 26.82 -1.75
C PHE A 212 -15.25 27.93 -2.09
N VAL A 213 -14.59 28.45 -1.05
CA VAL A 213 -13.49 29.43 -1.19
C VAL A 213 -12.16 28.69 -1.12
N TYR A 214 -11.42 28.69 -2.22
CA TYR A 214 -10.14 28.02 -2.42
C TYR A 214 -8.97 28.84 -1.87
N SER A 215 -9.12 29.34 -0.65
CA SER A 215 -8.08 30.04 0.11
C SER A 215 -6.97 29.08 0.54
N ASP A 216 -5.75 29.57 0.63
CA ASP A 216 -4.57 28.78 1.01
C ASP A 216 -4.74 28.15 2.40
N ASP A 217 -5.33 28.88 3.36
CA ASP A 217 -5.63 28.37 4.70
C ASP A 217 -6.66 27.22 4.66
N THR A 218 -7.77 27.40 3.95
CA THR A 218 -8.82 26.37 3.84
C THR A 218 -8.30 25.11 3.15
N LEU A 219 -7.48 25.28 2.11
CA LEU A 219 -6.81 24.17 1.42
C LEU A 219 -5.78 23.48 2.34
N GLN A 220 -4.99 24.23 3.11
CA GLN A 220 -4.02 23.69 4.06
C GLN A 220 -4.72 22.88 5.17
N GLN A 221 -5.79 23.41 5.76
CA GLN A 221 -6.59 22.69 6.75
C GLN A 221 -7.15 21.37 6.18
N PHE A 222 -7.62 21.39 4.93
CA PHE A 222 -8.11 20.20 4.24
C PHE A 222 -7.01 19.15 3.99
N TYR A 223 -5.84 19.57 3.51
CA TYR A 223 -4.70 18.67 3.29
C TYR A 223 -4.17 18.08 4.61
N THR A 224 -4.07 18.88 5.68
CA THR A 224 -3.70 18.40 7.02
C THR A 224 -4.70 17.37 7.56
N TYR A 225 -6.01 17.57 7.33
CA TYR A 225 -7.01 16.57 7.73
C TYR A 225 -6.88 15.27 6.94
N ARG A 226 -6.63 15.32 5.62
CA ARG A 226 -6.36 14.13 4.80
C ARG A 226 -5.11 13.38 5.28
N GLU A 227 -4.06 14.09 5.66
CA GLU A 227 -2.85 13.49 6.24
C GLU A 227 -3.16 12.76 7.56
N GLN A 228 -3.91 13.39 8.47
CA GLN A 228 -4.39 12.75 9.71
C GLN A 228 -5.21 11.46 9.44
N LEU A 229 -6.07 11.45 8.42
CA LEU A 229 -6.81 10.26 8.02
C LEU A 229 -5.89 9.16 7.45
N LYS A 230 -4.90 9.54 6.64
CA LYS A 230 -3.92 8.60 6.06
C LYS A 230 -3.07 7.95 7.15
N ASP A 231 -2.54 8.73 8.10
CA ASP A 231 -1.78 8.23 9.23
C ASP A 231 -2.61 7.30 10.12
N MET A 232 -3.88 7.66 10.35
CA MET A 232 -4.82 6.80 11.06
C MET A 232 -5.05 5.48 10.30
N PHE A 233 -5.24 5.51 8.98
CA PHE A 233 -5.41 4.31 8.15
C PHE A 233 -4.19 3.39 8.19
N GLU A 234 -2.98 3.93 7.99
CA GLU A 234 -1.74 3.17 8.04
C GLU A 234 -1.47 2.58 9.44
N SER A 235 -1.70 3.36 10.49
CA SER A 235 -1.58 2.92 11.89
C SER A 235 -2.56 1.78 12.20
N ARG A 236 -3.83 1.94 11.80
CA ARG A 236 -4.89 0.94 11.94
C ARG A 236 -4.55 -0.37 11.21
N LEU A 237 -4.08 -0.30 9.97
CA LEU A 237 -3.67 -1.46 9.18
C LEU A 237 -2.45 -2.18 9.82
N LYS A 238 -1.47 -1.42 10.32
CA LYS A 238 -0.28 -1.94 11.02
C LYS A 238 -0.62 -2.63 12.34
N ILE A 239 -1.56 -2.09 13.12
CA ILE A 239 -2.09 -2.75 14.32
C ILE A 239 -2.79 -4.06 13.92
N LYS A 240 -3.63 -4.02 12.88
CA LYS A 240 -4.36 -5.19 12.39
C LYS A 240 -3.40 -6.32 11.97
N SER A 241 -2.39 -6.05 11.13
CA SER A 241 -1.42 -7.06 10.67
C SER A 241 -0.74 -7.78 11.85
N LYS A 242 -0.29 -7.03 12.86
CA LYS A 242 0.33 -7.60 14.07
C LYS A 242 -0.63 -8.49 14.86
N LEU A 243 -1.89 -8.09 14.98
CA LEU A 243 -2.92 -8.90 15.64
C LEU A 243 -3.20 -10.18 14.85
N GLU A 244 -3.33 -10.10 13.52
CA GLU A 244 -3.52 -11.29 12.68
C GLU A 244 -2.33 -12.26 12.75
N GLU A 245 -1.09 -11.76 12.70
CA GLU A 245 0.12 -12.56 12.84
C GLU A 245 0.17 -13.29 14.19
N SER A 246 -0.14 -12.57 15.29
CA SER A 246 -0.25 -13.13 16.64
C SER A 246 -1.34 -14.20 16.73
N ILE A 247 -2.54 -13.91 16.21
CA ILE A 247 -3.68 -14.85 16.21
C ILE A 247 -3.33 -16.10 15.42
N ARG A 248 -2.80 -15.98 14.19
CA ARG A 248 -2.41 -17.13 13.35
C ARG A 248 -1.35 -18.00 14.04
N TYR A 249 -0.34 -17.39 14.66
CA TYR A 249 0.70 -18.13 15.37
C TYR A 249 0.16 -18.91 16.58
N TRP A 250 -0.62 -18.27 17.45
CA TRP A 250 -1.12 -18.91 18.67
C TRP A 250 -2.28 -19.89 18.39
N ALA A 251 -3.16 -19.61 17.42
CA ALA A 251 -4.23 -20.53 17.04
C ALA A 251 -3.66 -21.84 16.50
N LYS A 252 -2.60 -21.77 15.68
CA LYS A 252 -1.84 -22.95 15.23
C LYS A 252 -1.23 -23.73 16.37
N ARG A 253 -0.56 -23.05 17.30
CA ARG A 253 0.13 -23.69 18.43
C ARG A 253 -0.84 -24.33 19.44
N LEU A 254 -2.05 -23.81 19.56
CA LEU A 254 -3.12 -24.34 20.42
C LEU A 254 -4.07 -25.33 19.70
N GLY A 255 -3.94 -25.50 18.37
CA GLY A 255 -4.78 -26.41 17.58
C GLY A 255 -6.21 -25.90 17.33
N VAL A 256 -6.44 -24.59 17.35
CA VAL A 256 -7.76 -23.94 17.22
C VAL A 256 -7.87 -23.08 15.95
N GLU A 257 -7.16 -23.45 14.88
CA GLU A 257 -7.09 -22.68 13.63
C GLU A 257 -8.47 -22.44 12.96
N GLU A 258 -9.41 -23.38 13.08
CA GLU A 258 -10.76 -23.24 12.53
C GLU A 258 -11.64 -22.23 13.29
N GLU A 259 -11.52 -22.16 14.62
CA GLU A 259 -12.31 -21.25 15.46
C GLU A 259 -11.84 -19.78 15.33
N TYR A 260 -10.55 -19.58 15.02
CA TYR A 260 -9.93 -18.27 14.84
C TYR A 260 -9.63 -17.95 13.36
N ALA A 261 -10.29 -18.65 12.43
CA ALA A 261 -10.16 -18.42 10.99
C ALA A 261 -10.69 -17.02 10.62
N ILE A 262 -9.79 -16.17 10.11
CA ILE A 262 -10.07 -14.75 9.82
C ILE A 262 -10.87 -14.64 8.51
N PRO A 263 -12.11 -14.09 8.52
CA PRO A 263 -12.90 -13.91 7.30
C PRO A 263 -12.33 -12.83 6.38
N ILE A 264 -12.37 -13.07 5.06
CA ILE A 264 -11.84 -12.16 4.03
C ILE A 264 -12.50 -10.77 4.07
N ASP A 265 -13.77 -10.69 4.47
CA ASP A 265 -14.56 -9.44 4.55
C ASP A 265 -14.09 -8.51 5.69
N GLN A 266 -13.31 -9.01 6.66
CA GLN A 266 -12.72 -8.23 7.74
C GLN A 266 -11.40 -7.55 7.33
N ASN A 267 -11.21 -7.28 6.03
CA ASN A 267 -10.01 -6.65 5.47
C ASN A 267 -10.01 -5.11 5.42
N CYS A 268 -10.99 -4.45 6.06
CA CYS A 268 -11.03 -2.99 6.17
C CYS A 268 -10.30 -2.46 7.41
N ALA A 269 -9.92 -1.17 7.38
CA ALA A 269 -9.25 -0.46 8.48
C ALA A 269 -10.25 0.21 9.44
N LYS A 270 -11.45 -0.36 9.60
CA LYS A 270 -12.49 0.17 10.47
C LYS A 270 -12.16 -0.05 11.95
N ALA A 271 -12.54 0.88 12.81
CA ALA A 271 -12.31 0.78 14.26
C ALA A 271 -12.92 -0.52 14.83
N SER A 272 -14.19 -0.80 14.51
CA SER A 272 -14.91 -2.02 14.92
C SER A 272 -14.22 -3.32 14.50
N THR A 273 -13.62 -3.35 13.30
CA THR A 273 -12.83 -4.49 12.82
C THR A 273 -11.58 -4.70 13.68
N ILE A 274 -10.86 -3.64 14.02
CA ILE A 274 -9.66 -3.73 14.86
C ILE A 274 -10.01 -4.14 16.29
N ASP A 275 -11.12 -3.64 16.82
CA ASP A 275 -11.61 -4.02 18.15
C ASP A 275 -12.03 -5.49 18.20
N LEU A 276 -12.62 -6.03 17.13
CA LEU A 276 -12.85 -7.47 16.98
C LEU A 276 -11.53 -8.26 16.97
N PHE A 277 -10.51 -7.82 16.21
CA PHE A 277 -9.19 -8.46 16.25
C PHE A 277 -8.51 -8.39 17.63
N ARG A 278 -8.70 -7.29 18.37
CA ARG A 278 -8.23 -7.15 19.76
C ARG A 278 -8.94 -8.14 20.69
N GLU A 279 -10.27 -8.24 20.58
CA GLU A 279 -11.09 -9.17 21.37
C GLU A 279 -10.71 -10.64 21.07
N MET A 280 -10.56 -11.01 19.79
CA MET A 280 -10.09 -12.34 19.38
C MET A 280 -8.70 -12.64 19.94
N ASN A 281 -7.75 -11.71 19.85
CA ASN A 281 -6.40 -11.90 20.36
C ASN A 281 -6.37 -12.02 21.89
N GLU A 282 -7.20 -11.27 22.63
CA GLU A 282 -7.29 -11.39 24.09
C GLU A 282 -7.99 -12.69 24.52
N LYS A 283 -9.05 -13.14 23.83
CA LYS A 283 -9.66 -14.47 24.05
C LYS A 283 -8.63 -15.59 23.85
N LEU A 284 -7.85 -15.51 22.77
CA LEU A 284 -6.78 -16.46 22.49
C LEU A 284 -5.66 -16.39 23.53
N ARG A 285 -5.34 -15.20 24.06
CA ARG A 285 -4.40 -15.00 25.17
C ARG A 285 -4.92 -15.63 26.47
N GLN A 286 -6.21 -15.51 26.76
CA GLN A 286 -6.84 -16.16 27.91
C GLN A 286 -6.88 -17.69 27.78
N LEU A 287 -7.19 -18.22 26.60
CA LEU A 287 -7.11 -19.65 26.29
C LEU A 287 -5.68 -20.18 26.45
N LYS A 288 -4.69 -19.44 25.93
CA LYS A 288 -3.27 -19.74 26.13
C LYS A 288 -2.91 -19.81 27.62
N MET A 289 -3.29 -18.82 28.42
CA MET A 289 -3.02 -18.81 29.86
C MET A 289 -3.72 -19.97 30.60
N SER A 290 -4.95 -20.34 30.21
CA SER A 290 -5.67 -21.46 30.83
C SER A 290 -5.10 -22.82 30.47
N GLN A 291 -4.55 -22.98 29.26
CA GLN A 291 -3.85 -24.21 28.85
C GLN A 291 -2.40 -24.29 29.33
N LEU A 292 -1.79 -23.16 29.73
CA LEU A 292 -0.37 -23.06 30.06
C LEU A 292 0.09 -24.07 31.15
N PRO A 293 -0.67 -24.35 32.23
CA PRO A 293 -0.33 -25.40 33.19
C PRO A 293 -0.33 -26.82 32.59
N THR A 294 -1.18 -27.08 31.59
CA THR A 294 -1.23 -28.38 30.90
C THR A 294 -0.08 -28.52 29.90
N LEU A 295 0.27 -27.45 29.18
CA LEU A 295 1.44 -27.42 28.29
C LEU A 295 2.74 -27.60 29.09
N LEU A 296 2.91 -26.86 30.19
CA LEU A 296 4.09 -27.00 31.05
C LEU A 296 4.19 -28.38 31.71
N ARG A 297 3.07 -28.96 32.15
CA ARG A 297 3.06 -30.35 32.65
C ARG A 297 3.56 -31.34 31.59
N LYS A 298 3.03 -31.28 30.36
CA LYS A 298 3.48 -32.14 29.26
C LYS A 298 4.97 -31.95 28.96
N ALA A 299 5.43 -30.71 28.85
CA ALA A 299 6.84 -30.42 28.61
C ALA A 299 7.74 -30.95 29.75
N ARG A 300 7.29 -30.91 31.01
CA ARG A 300 8.02 -31.49 32.16
C ARG A 300 8.03 -33.02 32.15
N GLU A 301 6.94 -33.65 31.75
CA GLU A 301 6.84 -35.09 31.53
C GLU A 301 7.81 -35.53 30.41
N GLU A 302 7.79 -34.84 29.26
CA GLU A 302 8.70 -35.06 28.12
C GLU A 302 10.19 -34.83 28.48
N ILE A 303 10.52 -33.78 29.26
CA ILE A 303 11.88 -33.56 29.79
C ILE A 303 12.30 -34.74 30.68
N GLY A 304 11.42 -35.21 31.57
CA GLY A 304 11.69 -36.36 32.44
C GLY A 304 11.92 -37.67 31.66
N GLU A 305 11.15 -37.91 30.60
CA GLU A 305 11.34 -39.03 29.67
C GLU A 305 12.66 -38.90 28.90
N MET A 306 12.98 -37.72 28.37
CA MET A 306 14.22 -37.45 27.65
C MET A 306 15.45 -37.61 28.54
N TRP A 307 15.44 -37.08 29.78
CA TRP A 307 16.49 -37.30 30.77
C TRP A 307 16.68 -38.78 31.13
N SER A 308 15.59 -39.53 31.21
CA SER A 308 15.63 -40.98 31.45
C SER A 308 16.20 -41.73 30.25
N SER A 309 15.82 -41.36 29.02
CA SER A 309 16.34 -41.94 27.77
C SER A 309 17.81 -41.60 27.52
N LEU A 310 18.28 -40.42 27.95
CA LEU A 310 19.66 -39.97 27.83
C LEU A 310 20.57 -40.45 28.97
N MET A 311 19.99 -41.07 30.01
CA MET A 311 20.69 -41.47 31.24
C MET A 311 21.44 -40.30 31.91
N CYS A 312 20.88 -39.09 31.86
CA CYS A 312 21.50 -37.87 32.41
C CYS A 312 21.85 -38.01 33.89
N ALA A 313 23.01 -37.46 34.28
CA ALA A 313 23.46 -37.42 35.66
C ALA A 313 22.60 -36.47 36.49
N GLU A 314 22.47 -36.73 37.80
CA GLU A 314 21.62 -35.90 38.66
C GLU A 314 22.13 -34.45 38.81
N CYS A 315 23.44 -34.24 38.66
CA CYS A 315 24.02 -32.90 38.58
C CYS A 315 23.59 -32.14 37.32
N GLU A 316 23.49 -32.78 36.17
CA GLU A 316 23.06 -32.15 34.90
C GLU A 316 21.57 -31.77 34.94
N LYS A 317 20.76 -32.51 35.70
CA LYS A 317 19.35 -32.17 35.95
C LYS A 317 19.19 -31.01 36.93
N GLN A 318 20.14 -30.85 37.85
CA GLN A 318 20.10 -29.82 38.89
C GLN A 318 20.12 -28.40 38.30
N ASP A 319 20.84 -28.20 37.19
CA ASP A 319 20.92 -26.92 36.47
C ASP A 319 19.55 -26.43 35.93
N PHE A 320 18.60 -27.33 35.70
CA PHE A 320 17.23 -27.01 35.28
C PHE A 320 16.17 -27.22 36.39
N ALA A 321 16.58 -27.71 37.57
CA ALA A 321 15.65 -28.13 38.62
C ALA A 321 14.76 -27.01 39.16
N ASP A 322 15.25 -25.76 39.21
CA ASP A 322 14.47 -24.63 39.70
C ASP A 322 13.32 -24.27 38.75
N GLN A 323 13.53 -24.41 37.43
CA GLN A 323 12.48 -24.19 36.43
C GLN A 323 11.40 -25.28 36.47
N LEU A 324 11.80 -26.54 36.70
CA LEU A 324 10.88 -27.66 36.93
C LEU A 324 10.02 -27.49 38.19
N ARG A 325 10.56 -26.86 39.23
CA ARG A 325 9.88 -26.68 40.53
C ARG A 325 9.04 -25.41 40.61
N CYS A 326 9.25 -24.46 39.69
CA CYS A 326 8.45 -23.24 39.61
C CYS A 326 6.95 -23.56 39.44
N LYS A 327 6.12 -22.89 40.23
CA LYS A 327 4.64 -23.02 40.19
C LYS A 327 3.96 -21.82 39.54
N ASP A 328 4.72 -20.76 39.25
CA ASP A 328 4.23 -19.57 38.59
C ASP A 328 4.24 -19.82 37.08
N TYR A 329 3.10 -20.30 36.59
CA TYR A 329 2.89 -20.66 35.18
C TYR A 329 2.91 -19.40 34.29
N THR A 330 4.10 -19.00 33.84
CA THR A 330 4.35 -17.88 32.93
C THR A 330 4.75 -18.35 31.53
N GLU A 331 4.65 -17.45 30.55
CA GLU A 331 5.08 -17.71 29.18
C GLU A 331 6.59 -17.96 29.08
N ASP A 332 7.40 -17.14 29.74
CA ASP A 332 8.86 -17.27 29.81
C ASP A 332 9.28 -18.65 30.35
N LEU A 333 8.52 -19.18 31.31
CA LEU A 333 8.75 -20.51 31.86
C LEU A 333 8.45 -21.61 30.82
N LEU A 334 7.40 -21.47 30.02
CA LEU A 334 7.09 -22.40 28.92
C LEU A 334 8.17 -22.34 27.83
N GLU A 335 8.60 -21.15 27.41
CA GLU A 335 9.66 -20.99 26.41
C GLU A 335 10.99 -21.61 26.87
N ALA A 336 11.32 -21.48 28.15
CA ALA A 336 12.52 -22.09 28.72
C ALA A 336 12.43 -23.63 28.79
N HIS A 337 11.25 -24.21 29.02
CA HIS A 337 11.04 -25.66 28.89
C HIS A 337 11.12 -26.13 27.43
N ASP A 338 10.56 -25.37 26.48
CA ASP A 338 10.71 -25.68 25.05
C ASP A 338 12.19 -25.60 24.61
N ALA A 339 12.96 -24.66 25.18
CA ALA A 339 14.39 -24.51 24.90
C ALA A 339 15.21 -25.69 25.45
N GLU A 340 14.91 -26.14 26.67
CA GLU A 340 15.53 -27.33 27.25
C GLU A 340 15.17 -28.60 26.47
N LEU A 341 13.90 -28.77 26.06
CA LEU A 341 13.51 -29.87 25.16
C LEU A 341 14.32 -29.85 23.85
N ARG A 342 14.46 -28.69 23.19
CA ARG A 342 15.30 -28.56 22.00
C ARG A 342 16.76 -28.96 22.28
N ARG A 343 17.34 -28.52 23.40
CA ARG A 343 18.70 -28.89 23.83
C ARG A 343 18.84 -30.40 23.99
N LEU A 344 17.89 -31.04 24.67
CA LEU A 344 17.86 -32.48 24.90
C LEU A 344 17.65 -33.28 23.62
N HIS A 345 16.86 -32.78 22.67
CA HIS A 345 16.71 -33.40 21.35
C HIS A 345 18.04 -33.43 20.57
N THR A 346 18.72 -32.29 20.46
CA THR A 346 20.04 -32.22 19.81
C THR A 346 21.08 -33.09 20.54
N GLU A 347 21.04 -33.14 21.88
CA GLU A 347 21.93 -33.99 22.66
C GLU A 347 21.65 -35.49 22.44
N ARG A 348 20.37 -35.87 22.30
CA ARG A 348 19.95 -37.24 21.99
C ARG A 348 20.37 -37.66 20.60
N GLU A 349 20.18 -36.83 19.58
CA GLU A 349 20.67 -37.09 18.21
C GLU A 349 22.19 -37.32 18.21
N GLY A 350 22.95 -36.49 18.91
CA GLY A 350 24.40 -36.63 19.04
C GLY A 350 24.86 -37.87 19.81
N LYS A 351 24.03 -38.44 20.69
CA LYS A 351 24.32 -39.65 21.50
C LYS A 351 23.66 -40.93 20.98
N GLN A 352 22.80 -40.85 19.95
CA GLN A 352 21.86 -41.92 19.57
C GLN A 352 22.55 -43.27 19.30
N GLU A 353 23.62 -43.29 18.50
CA GLU A 353 24.34 -44.53 18.16
C GLU A 353 24.90 -45.25 19.41
N ILE A 354 25.33 -44.49 20.43
CA ILE A 354 25.83 -45.05 21.69
C ILE A 354 24.68 -45.56 22.55
N LEU A 355 23.55 -44.84 22.58
CA LEU A 355 22.36 -45.23 23.34
C LEU A 355 21.74 -46.52 22.79
N ASP A 356 21.67 -46.68 21.47
CA ASP A 356 21.18 -47.89 20.82
C ASP A 356 22.08 -49.10 21.13
N LEU A 357 23.41 -48.93 21.11
CA LEU A 357 24.37 -49.98 21.50
C LEU A 357 24.29 -50.31 23.00
N LEU A 358 24.08 -49.33 23.87
CA LEU A 358 23.86 -49.52 25.31
C LEU A 358 22.54 -50.27 25.58
N HIS A 359 21.48 -49.98 24.83
CA HIS A 359 20.21 -50.69 24.91
C HIS A 359 20.40 -52.17 24.51
N SER A 360 21.02 -52.44 23.37
CA SER A 360 21.32 -53.80 22.91
C SER A 360 22.21 -54.57 23.91
N ARG A 361 23.18 -53.90 24.55
CA ARG A 361 23.94 -54.48 25.66
C ARG A 361 23.04 -54.84 26.85
N ALA A 362 22.10 -53.98 27.22
CA ALA A 362 21.17 -54.25 28.32
C ALA A 362 20.27 -55.46 28.01
N GLU A 363 19.75 -55.57 26.79
CA GLU A 363 19.00 -56.75 26.32
C GLU A 363 19.83 -58.03 26.42
N LEU A 364 21.09 -58.01 25.96
CA LEU A 364 22.01 -59.15 26.07
C LEU A 364 22.27 -59.55 27.54
N VAL A 365 22.39 -58.59 28.45
CA VAL A 365 22.57 -58.84 29.89
C VAL A 365 21.29 -59.43 30.53
N VAL A 366 20.11 -58.95 30.14
CA VAL A 366 18.82 -59.50 30.60
C VAL A 366 18.62 -60.91 30.07
N ALA A 367 18.81 -61.14 28.77
CA ALA A 367 18.72 -62.47 28.16
C ALA A 367 19.69 -63.47 28.81
N MET A 368 20.90 -63.02 29.16
CA MET A 368 21.87 -63.82 29.91
C MET A 368 21.35 -64.19 31.31
N LYS A 369 20.75 -63.24 32.02
CA LYS A 369 20.15 -63.45 33.34
C LYS A 369 18.97 -64.41 33.27
N ASP A 370 18.09 -64.27 32.29
CA ASP A 370 16.94 -65.14 32.07
C ASP A 370 17.38 -66.58 31.76
N ILE A 371 18.49 -66.78 31.03
CA ILE A 371 19.09 -68.11 30.87
C ILE A 371 19.55 -68.67 32.21
N TYR A 372 20.26 -67.89 33.04
CA TYR A 372 20.70 -68.34 34.38
C TYR A 372 19.54 -68.65 35.32
N ASP A 373 18.43 -67.92 35.23
CA ASP A 373 17.24 -68.17 36.05
C ASP A 373 16.48 -69.42 35.56
N ARG A 374 16.45 -69.69 34.24
CA ARG A 374 16.01 -70.99 33.68
C ARG A 374 16.93 -72.16 34.01
N GLU A 375 18.24 -71.92 34.12
CA GLU A 375 19.22 -72.94 34.55
C GLU A 375 19.01 -73.37 36.00
N ASN A 376 18.49 -72.47 36.84
CA ASN A 376 18.29 -72.69 38.26
C ASN A 376 16.90 -73.24 38.65
N ASP A 377 15.96 -73.39 37.72
CA ASP A 377 14.63 -73.95 38.00
C ASP A 377 14.74 -75.44 38.41
N PRO A 378 14.27 -75.85 39.62
CA PRO A 378 14.24 -77.25 40.03
C PRO A 378 13.48 -78.18 39.06
N ASN A 379 12.55 -77.66 38.27
CA ASN A 379 11.79 -78.42 37.26
C ASN A 379 12.48 -78.49 35.88
N ARG A 380 13.65 -77.86 35.69
CA ARG A 380 14.38 -77.77 34.40
C ARG A 380 14.50 -79.09 33.64
N PHE A 381 14.75 -80.19 34.35
CA PHE A 381 14.95 -81.51 33.76
C PHE A 381 13.66 -82.22 33.33
N ARG A 382 12.48 -81.73 33.75
CA ARG A 382 11.22 -82.49 33.67
C ARG A 382 10.60 -82.54 32.26
N ASN A 383 10.93 -81.61 31.35
CA ASN A 383 10.27 -81.54 30.02
C ASN A 383 11.09 -80.90 28.86
N ARG A 384 12.40 -80.66 29.01
CA ARG A 384 13.11 -79.67 28.13
C ARG A 384 14.54 -80.02 27.67
N LYS A 385 14.84 -81.29 27.37
CA LYS A 385 16.20 -81.70 26.89
C LYS A 385 16.71 -80.92 25.66
N ALA A 386 15.84 -80.58 24.71
CA ALA A 386 16.21 -79.76 23.55
C ALA A 386 16.42 -78.27 23.89
N GLN A 387 15.60 -77.69 24.78
CA GLN A 387 15.76 -76.30 25.21
C GLN A 387 17.07 -76.10 25.96
N MET A 388 17.54 -77.08 26.73
CA MET A 388 18.83 -76.99 27.41
C MET A 388 19.98 -76.74 26.42
N LEU A 389 20.00 -77.47 25.30
CA LEU A 389 21.02 -77.28 24.27
C LEU A 389 20.90 -75.92 23.56
N VAL A 390 19.68 -75.43 23.38
CA VAL A 390 19.40 -74.09 22.82
C VAL A 390 19.85 -72.99 23.79
N ASP A 391 19.52 -73.11 25.08
CA ASP A 391 19.92 -72.18 26.14
C ASP A 391 21.45 -72.17 26.32
N ASP A 392 22.12 -73.33 26.32
CA ASP A 392 23.59 -73.44 26.36
C ASP A 392 24.26 -72.84 25.10
N GLN A 393 23.67 -73.06 23.92
CA GLN A 393 24.17 -72.47 22.66
C GLN A 393 23.99 -70.94 22.65
N GLU A 394 22.86 -70.45 23.11
CA GLU A 394 22.56 -69.01 23.17
C GLU A 394 23.42 -68.31 24.23
N LYS A 395 23.61 -68.92 25.39
CA LYS A 395 24.58 -68.51 26.41
C LYS A 395 26.00 -68.41 25.85
N ALA A 396 26.42 -69.39 25.04
CA ALA A 396 27.72 -69.36 24.38
C ALA A 396 27.84 -68.29 23.28
N ARG A 397 26.73 -67.88 22.66
CA ARG A 397 26.68 -66.71 21.75
C ARG A 397 26.77 -65.40 22.54
N ILE A 398 25.93 -65.21 23.56
CA ILE A 398 25.90 -63.99 24.38
C ILE A 398 27.26 -63.78 25.06
N CYS A 399 27.90 -64.81 25.62
CA CYS A 399 29.25 -64.72 26.17
C CYS A 399 30.33 -64.25 25.18
N LYS A 400 30.12 -64.40 23.86
CA LYS A 400 31.04 -63.92 22.81
C LYS A 400 30.63 -62.55 22.27
N ALA A 401 29.33 -62.33 22.09
CA ALA A 401 28.78 -61.07 21.60
C ALA A 401 28.94 -59.94 22.62
N LEU A 402 28.73 -60.22 23.91
CA LEU A 402 28.69 -59.20 24.97
C LEU A 402 30.03 -58.46 25.17
N PRO A 403 31.21 -59.12 25.26
CA PRO A 403 32.50 -58.41 25.28
C PRO A 403 32.78 -57.63 23.99
N THR A 404 32.29 -58.13 22.84
CA THR A 404 32.44 -57.46 21.54
C THR A 404 31.59 -56.18 21.48
N HIS A 405 30.35 -56.22 21.96
CA HIS A 405 29.50 -55.04 22.15
C HIS A 405 30.10 -54.06 23.15
N GLU A 406 30.61 -54.54 24.29
CA GLU A 406 31.24 -53.69 25.31
C GLU A 406 32.47 -52.95 24.75
N ALA A 407 33.28 -53.61 23.91
CA ALA A 407 34.39 -52.97 23.21
C ALA A 407 33.92 -51.94 22.16
N GLN A 408 32.87 -52.25 21.38
CA GLN A 408 32.30 -51.31 20.41
C GLN A 408 31.71 -50.06 21.08
N ILE A 409 31.05 -50.22 22.23
CA ILE A 409 30.53 -49.09 23.01
C ILE A 409 31.67 -48.21 23.52
N LEU A 410 32.76 -48.79 24.04
CA LEU A 410 33.94 -48.03 24.47
C LEU A 410 34.59 -47.26 23.31
N ASP A 411 34.67 -47.84 22.12
CA ASP A 411 35.21 -47.21 20.93
C ASP A 411 34.37 -46.01 20.49
N ARG A 412 33.04 -46.19 20.40
CA ARG A 412 32.11 -45.11 20.05
C ARG A 412 31.99 -44.02 21.10
N ILE A 413 32.13 -44.36 22.38
CA ILE A 413 32.26 -43.37 23.46
C ILE A 413 33.51 -42.51 23.25
N LYS A 414 34.69 -43.10 23.03
CA LYS A 414 35.93 -42.34 22.80
C LYS A 414 35.81 -41.42 21.59
N ASP A 415 35.23 -41.91 20.50
CA ASP A 415 34.95 -41.11 19.31
C ASP A 415 34.05 -39.90 19.60
N TRP A 416 33.03 -40.08 20.44
CA TRP A 416 32.13 -38.99 20.86
C TRP A 416 32.79 -38.01 21.84
N GLU A 417 33.56 -38.50 22.81
CA GLU A 417 34.30 -37.66 23.77
C GLU A 417 35.35 -36.82 23.04
N ASN A 418 36.06 -37.39 22.06
CA ASN A 418 37.03 -36.68 21.21
C ASN A 418 36.37 -35.58 20.34
N ARG A 419 35.14 -35.81 19.85
CA ARG A 419 34.40 -34.84 19.02
C ARG A 419 33.76 -33.72 19.83
N THR A 420 33.35 -34.00 21.07
CA THR A 420 32.59 -33.04 21.91
C THR A 420 33.42 -32.40 23.02
N SER A 421 34.63 -32.90 23.29
CA SER A 421 35.50 -32.51 24.41
C SER A 421 34.81 -32.59 25.79
N LYS A 422 33.83 -33.49 25.93
CA LYS A 422 33.07 -33.77 27.16
C LYS A 422 33.16 -35.25 27.48
N SER A 423 33.22 -35.60 28.76
CA SER A 423 33.17 -37.00 29.19
C SER A 423 31.75 -37.58 29.07
N PHE A 424 31.65 -38.83 28.63
CA PHE A 424 30.36 -39.53 28.51
C PHE A 424 30.00 -40.20 29.84
N LEU A 425 28.93 -39.70 30.47
CA LEU A 425 28.43 -40.20 31.75
C LEU A 425 27.09 -40.92 31.56
N ILE A 426 26.94 -42.05 32.26
CA ILE A 426 25.71 -42.84 32.36
C ILE A 426 25.29 -42.78 33.83
N GLY A 427 24.24 -42.03 34.15
CA GLY A 427 23.78 -41.82 35.53
C GLY A 427 24.87 -41.25 36.45
N GLY A 428 25.79 -40.44 35.90
CA GLY A 428 26.92 -39.84 36.63
C GLY A 428 28.17 -40.72 36.77
N LYS A 429 28.23 -41.90 36.13
CA LYS A 429 29.43 -42.77 36.08
C LYS A 429 29.97 -42.91 34.67
N THR A 430 31.28 -43.11 34.50
CA THR A 430 31.82 -43.48 33.18
C THR A 430 31.42 -44.91 32.81
N PHE A 431 31.33 -45.24 31.52
CA PHE A 431 30.97 -46.60 31.11
C PHE A 431 31.97 -47.65 31.62
N GLU A 432 33.26 -47.30 31.73
CA GLU A 432 34.28 -48.16 32.33
C GLU A 432 33.99 -48.50 33.82
N GLN A 433 33.49 -47.54 34.60
CA GLN A 433 33.06 -47.77 35.99
C GLN A 433 31.81 -48.68 36.04
N VAL A 434 30.86 -48.49 35.12
CA VAL A 434 29.67 -49.36 34.99
C VAL A 434 30.10 -50.80 34.68
N LEU A 435 31.03 -51.00 33.75
CA LEU A 435 31.62 -52.32 33.44
C LEU A 435 32.36 -52.91 34.66
N ALA A 436 33.14 -52.10 35.37
CA ALA A 436 33.88 -52.54 36.56
C ALA A 436 32.96 -52.98 37.72
N GLU A 437 31.73 -52.44 37.82
CA GLU A 437 30.73 -52.91 38.78
C GLU A 437 29.94 -54.13 38.29
N ASP A 438 29.69 -54.24 36.98
CA ASP A 438 28.82 -55.26 36.39
C ASP A 438 29.57 -56.58 36.08
N VAL A 439 30.81 -56.52 35.58
CA VAL A 439 31.64 -57.72 35.33
C VAL A 439 31.81 -58.58 36.60
N PRO A 440 32.13 -58.04 37.80
CA PRO A 440 32.27 -58.84 39.02
C PRO A 440 30.94 -59.28 39.63
N LYS A 441 29.81 -58.64 39.29
CA LYS A 441 28.47 -59.13 39.67
C LYS A 441 28.13 -60.37 38.83
N ARG A 442 28.18 -60.24 37.50
CA ARG A 442 28.02 -61.35 36.54
C ARG A 442 28.94 -62.53 36.85
N ALA A 443 30.21 -62.27 37.16
CA ALA A 443 31.19 -63.29 37.56
C ALA A 443 30.95 -63.92 38.95
N ARG A 444 30.27 -63.21 39.87
CA ARG A 444 29.82 -63.77 41.16
C ARG A 444 28.56 -64.60 41.01
N ASP A 445 27.58 -64.17 40.22
CA ASP A 445 26.39 -64.98 39.92
C ASP A 445 26.79 -66.32 39.26
N LEU A 446 27.75 -66.27 38.32
CA LEU A 446 28.44 -67.42 37.73
C LEU A 446 29.09 -68.38 38.73
N LYS A 447 29.63 -67.88 39.86
CA LYS A 447 30.34 -68.69 40.87
C LYS A 447 29.44 -69.15 42.01
N HIS A 448 28.55 -68.28 42.51
CA HIS A 448 27.67 -68.57 43.64
C HIS A 448 26.61 -69.61 43.25
N ARG A 449 26.10 -69.56 42.00
CA ARG A 449 25.20 -70.59 41.45
C ARG A 449 25.89 -71.94 41.23
N ARG A 450 27.21 -71.96 41.03
CA ARG A 450 28.04 -73.18 40.94
C ARG A 450 28.28 -73.85 42.30
N ASN A 451 28.09 -73.12 43.39
CA ASN A 451 28.20 -73.61 44.78
C ASN A 451 26.83 -73.93 45.41
N CYS A 452 25.73 -73.95 44.65
CA CYS A 452 24.43 -74.37 45.17
C CYS A 452 24.48 -75.84 45.60
N ALA A 453 24.25 -76.11 46.89
CA ALA A 453 24.57 -77.37 47.55
C ALA A 453 23.65 -78.57 47.20
N CYS A 454 22.90 -78.50 46.10
CA CYS A 454 22.05 -79.60 45.64
C CYS A 454 22.77 -80.58 44.67
N CYS A 455 24.01 -80.27 44.25
CA CYS A 455 24.86 -81.14 43.42
C CYS A 455 26.08 -81.67 44.19
N GLY A 456 25.86 -82.18 45.41
CA GLY A 456 26.89 -82.84 46.19
C GLY A 456 27.09 -84.29 45.76
N GLY A 457 28.09 -84.56 44.91
CA GLY A 457 28.59 -85.91 44.70
C GLY A 457 29.05 -86.25 43.28
N GLN A 458 30.34 -86.02 42.98
CA GLN A 458 31.34 -87.08 42.77
C GLN A 458 32.62 -86.47 42.18
N LYS A 459 33.76 -86.84 42.78
CA LYS A 459 35.09 -86.59 42.22
C LYS A 459 35.65 -87.89 41.64
N GLU A 460 36.43 -87.72 40.58
CA GLU A 460 37.56 -88.55 40.15
C GLU A 460 37.31 -90.06 39.93
N ASN A 461 37.54 -90.49 38.68
CA ASN A 461 38.24 -91.75 38.41
C ASN A 461 39.01 -91.68 37.08
N ASP A 462 40.29 -92.02 37.21
CA ASP A 462 41.20 -92.64 36.24
C ASP A 462 41.67 -91.94 34.94
N ALA A 463 42.93 -92.29 34.65
CA ALA A 463 43.80 -91.72 33.63
C ALA A 463 44.07 -92.73 32.49
N LYS A 464 45.07 -92.39 31.65
CA LYS A 464 45.64 -93.12 30.48
C LYS A 464 45.01 -92.72 29.13
N ILE A 465 45.76 -92.53 28.04
CA ILE A 465 47.20 -92.80 27.78
C ILE A 465 47.77 -91.72 26.83
N ALA A 466 49.11 -91.72 26.65
CA ALA A 466 49.86 -90.89 25.69
C ALA A 466 49.45 -91.20 24.21
N GLU A 467 49.92 -90.52 23.15
CA GLU A 467 51.30 -90.21 22.79
C GLU A 467 51.44 -88.99 21.84
N VAL A 468 52.65 -88.44 21.80
CA VAL A 468 53.13 -87.43 20.84
C VAL A 468 54.27 -88.08 20.08
N PRO A 469 54.30 -88.02 18.73
CA PRO A 469 55.37 -87.23 18.11
C PRO A 469 55.00 -86.49 16.79
N LYS A 470 55.43 -85.22 16.72
CA LYS A 470 56.37 -84.65 15.72
C LYS A 470 56.46 -85.41 14.37
N ASN A 471 56.34 -84.80 13.19
CA ASN A 471 57.18 -83.70 12.72
C ASN A 471 56.83 -83.18 11.28
N ASN A 472 57.24 -81.93 11.00
CA ASN A 472 57.78 -81.39 9.73
C ASN A 472 56.98 -81.17 8.42
N SER A 473 57.35 -80.02 7.81
CA SER A 473 57.41 -79.67 6.37
C SER A 473 56.08 -79.38 5.64
N LEU A 474 55.76 -78.12 5.29
CA LEU A 474 56.35 -77.18 4.30
C LEU A 474 56.09 -77.54 2.81
N ARG A 475 55.82 -76.45 2.05
CA ARG A 475 55.38 -76.35 0.63
C ARG A 475 53.91 -76.74 0.39
N GLY A 476 53.15 -76.05 -0.48
CA GLY A 476 53.44 -74.79 -1.18
C GLY A 476 52.70 -74.63 -2.52
N ALA A 477 52.16 -73.43 -2.76
CA ALA A 477 51.89 -72.79 -4.06
C ALA A 477 50.83 -73.33 -5.06
N VAL A 478 49.76 -72.51 -5.22
CA VAL A 478 49.16 -71.95 -6.46
C VAL A 478 48.75 -72.86 -7.64
N LYS A 479 47.45 -72.84 -7.99
CA LYS A 479 46.80 -72.42 -9.28
C LYS A 479 45.34 -72.89 -9.29
N GLU A 480 44.31 -72.03 -9.37
CA GLU A 480 43.88 -71.17 -10.49
C GLU A 480 43.15 -71.94 -11.62
N SER A 481 41.82 -71.76 -11.75
CA SER A 481 41.08 -71.64 -13.03
C SER A 481 39.55 -71.54 -12.83
N ASP A 482 38.90 -70.80 -13.73
CA ASP A 482 37.46 -70.54 -13.76
C ASP A 482 36.60 -71.74 -14.21
N LYS A 483 35.31 -71.75 -13.82
CA LYS A 483 34.21 -71.46 -14.77
C LYS A 483 32.82 -71.36 -14.15
N VAL A 484 31.97 -70.63 -14.86
CA VAL A 484 30.59 -70.26 -14.52
C VAL A 484 29.59 -71.21 -15.21
N VAL A 485 28.33 -71.20 -14.74
CA VAL A 485 27.05 -71.38 -15.48
C VAL A 485 26.21 -72.64 -15.15
N ARG A 486 24.90 -72.40 -14.89
CA ARG A 486 23.74 -73.32 -14.82
C ARG A 486 23.81 -74.39 -13.70
N GLY A 487 22.86 -74.53 -12.77
CA GLY A 487 21.54 -73.91 -12.59
C GLY A 487 20.41 -74.89 -12.91
N LEU A 488 19.55 -75.20 -11.91
CA LEU A 488 18.21 -75.82 -12.02
C LEU A 488 17.61 -76.02 -10.61
N ASN A 489 16.47 -75.40 -10.30
CA ASN A 489 15.24 -76.07 -9.84
C ASN A 489 14.16 -75.10 -9.33
N LYS A 490 12.92 -75.43 -9.71
CA LYS A 490 11.57 -74.98 -9.30
C LYS A 490 10.69 -76.25 -9.33
N PRO A 491 9.37 -76.27 -9.00
CA PRO A 491 8.46 -75.23 -8.49
C PRO A 491 7.60 -75.68 -7.27
N PHE A 492 6.66 -74.80 -6.87
CA PHE A 492 5.21 -74.98 -6.53
C PHE A 492 4.82 -73.95 -5.44
N SER A 493 4.01 -72.91 -5.73
CA SER A 493 2.53 -72.88 -5.77
C SER A 493 1.90 -72.97 -4.37
N SER A 494 0.89 -72.18 -3.93
CA SER A 494 0.00 -71.19 -4.57
C SER A 494 -0.16 -69.97 -3.61
N SER A 495 -1.03 -68.95 -3.73
CA SER A 495 -2.18 -68.67 -4.63
C SER A 495 -2.29 -67.14 -4.90
N ALA A 496 -3.48 -66.59 -5.22
CA ALA A 496 -3.65 -65.20 -5.66
C ALA A 496 -5.03 -64.57 -5.36
N MET A 497 -5.20 -63.33 -5.85
CA MET A 497 -6.41 -62.51 -6.05
C MET A 497 -6.70 -61.42 -5.00
N LYS A 498 -7.14 -60.20 -5.37
CA LYS A 498 -7.18 -59.50 -6.69
C LYS A 498 -7.31 -57.99 -6.42
N ARG A 499 -6.63 -57.14 -7.20
CA ARG A 499 -7.06 -55.74 -7.42
C ARG A 499 -7.91 -55.68 -8.70
N LYS A 500 -8.89 -54.78 -8.74
CA LYS A 500 -9.42 -54.22 -9.99
C LYS A 500 -9.57 -52.72 -9.82
N ALA A 501 -9.01 -51.98 -10.76
CA ALA A 501 -9.39 -50.61 -11.07
C ALA A 501 -10.11 -50.66 -12.42
N GLU A 502 -11.07 -49.76 -12.66
CA GLU A 502 -11.56 -49.48 -14.01
C GLU A 502 -12.22 -48.08 -14.04
N ASN A 503 -11.98 -47.36 -15.14
CA ASN A 503 -12.53 -46.04 -15.44
C ASN A 503 -14.06 -46.08 -15.67
N THR A 504 -14.72 -44.94 -15.52
CA THR A 504 -15.66 -44.43 -16.54
C THR A 504 -15.69 -42.90 -16.55
N SER A 505 -15.90 -42.31 -17.72
CA SER A 505 -16.16 -40.88 -17.92
C SER A 505 -17.47 -40.69 -18.70
N ALA A 506 -18.19 -39.61 -18.39
CA ALA A 506 -19.42 -39.14 -19.07
C ALA A 506 -20.61 -40.14 -19.04
N VAL A 507 -21.86 -39.78 -19.30
CA VAL A 507 -22.45 -38.58 -19.93
C VAL A 507 -23.78 -38.21 -19.23
N HIS A 508 -24.20 -36.96 -19.41
CA HIS A 508 -25.57 -36.47 -19.58
C HIS A 508 -26.21 -35.50 -18.56
N SER A 509 -26.75 -34.46 -19.21
CA SER A 509 -27.41 -33.25 -18.78
C SER A 509 -28.81 -33.40 -18.16
N LYS A 510 -29.24 -32.27 -17.57
CA LYS A 510 -30.55 -31.58 -17.79
C LYS A 510 -31.49 -31.63 -16.57
N ILE A 511 -31.87 -30.42 -16.10
CA ILE A 511 -33.22 -29.95 -15.70
C ILE A 511 -33.10 -28.85 -14.62
N MET A 512 -33.23 -27.59 -15.02
CA MET A 512 -34.27 -26.64 -14.55
C MET A 512 -34.01 -25.22 -15.08
N LYS A 513 -34.98 -24.70 -15.83
CA LYS A 513 -35.34 -23.28 -15.88
C LYS A 513 -36.78 -23.21 -15.38
N THR A 514 -37.10 -22.34 -14.42
CA THR A 514 -38.24 -21.38 -14.44
C THR A 514 -38.41 -20.71 -13.08
N HIS A 515 -38.79 -19.42 -13.12
CA HIS A 515 -39.09 -18.52 -12.00
C HIS A 515 -37.90 -18.21 -11.05
N HIS A 516 -37.68 -16.95 -10.61
CA HIS A 516 -38.53 -15.76 -10.73
C HIS A 516 -37.85 -14.61 -11.48
#